data_AF-A0A4V2AAX5-F1
#
_entry.id   AF-A0A4V2AAX5-F1
#
_cell.length_a   1.000
_cell.length_b   1.000
_cell.length_c   1.000
_cell.angle_alpha   90.00
_cell.angle_beta   90.00
_cell.angle_gamma   90.00
#
_symmetry.space_group_name_H-M   'P 1'
#
loop_
_entity.id
_entity.type
_entity.pdbx_description
1 polymer ?
#
loop_
_entity_poly.entity_id
_entity_poly.type
_entity_poly.pdbx_seq_one_letter_code
_entity_poly.pdbx_strand_id
1 'polypeptide(L)'
;MLTNARNYTLDTSEEIDFIHNYYERLVLQEIFAQSKRVQEGDRDFLADVACVALNRMPPRYIRHDVDMTFFMSPQDIQEINNKVNHAVTDAIAYVESRERGEDVKLPVLEVSLVANRASKPDKAAVKDVDLNKKNTKTKNSKK
;
A
#
# COMPACT_ATOMS: atom_id res chain seq x y z
N MET A 1 10.42 -38.69 -26.69
CA MET A 1 10.53 -37.43 -25.91
C MET A 1 9.14 -37.05 -25.45
N LEU A 2 8.93 -36.94 -24.14
CA LEU A 2 7.65 -36.54 -23.54
C LEU A 2 7.48 -35.02 -23.70
N THR A 3 6.92 -34.58 -24.82
CA THR A 3 6.42 -33.20 -24.91
C THR A 3 5.10 -33.13 -24.17
N ASN A 4 5.17 -32.91 -22.86
CA ASN A 4 4.03 -32.55 -22.04
C ASN A 4 3.63 -31.11 -22.39
N ALA A 5 3.03 -30.93 -23.57
CA ALA A 5 2.34 -29.71 -23.94
C ALA A 5 1.04 -29.68 -23.13
N ARG A 6 1.15 -29.26 -21.86
CA ARG A 6 -0.03 -28.77 -21.16
C ARG A 6 -0.44 -27.49 -21.88
N ASN A 7 -1.49 -27.60 -22.68
CA ASN A 7 -2.22 -26.45 -23.20
C ASN A 7 -2.74 -25.70 -21.97
N TYR A 8 -2.07 -24.61 -21.59
CA TYR A 8 -2.61 -23.66 -20.63
C TYR A 8 -3.71 -22.88 -21.36
N THR A 9 -4.94 -23.38 -21.27
CA THR A 9 -6.12 -22.62 -21.68
C THR A 9 -6.37 -21.55 -20.61
N LEU A 10 -5.85 -20.34 -20.82
CA LEU A 10 -6.14 -19.14 -20.02
C LEU A 10 -7.60 -18.66 -20.18
N ASP A 11 -8.56 -19.58 -20.29
CA ASP A 11 -9.99 -19.30 -20.53
C ASP A 11 -10.80 -19.28 -19.22
N THR A 12 -10.24 -19.84 -18.14
CA THR A 12 -10.88 -19.92 -16.83
C THR A 12 -10.39 -18.79 -15.94
N SER A 13 -11.29 -17.91 -15.47
CA SER A 13 -10.95 -16.84 -14.51
C SER A 13 -10.26 -17.38 -13.24
N GLU A 14 -10.58 -18.62 -12.86
CA GLU A 14 -9.99 -19.36 -11.73
C GLU A 14 -8.52 -19.80 -11.98
N GLU A 15 -8.07 -19.88 -13.23
CA GLU A 15 -6.67 -20.26 -13.57
C GLU A 15 -5.71 -19.06 -13.56
N ILE A 16 -6.22 -17.83 -13.57
CA ILE A 16 -5.42 -16.60 -13.57
C ILE A 16 -5.05 -16.19 -12.13
N ASP A 17 -5.87 -16.53 -11.14
CA ASP A 17 -5.69 -16.17 -9.72
C ASP A 17 -4.64 -17.02 -8.98
N PHE A 18 -3.77 -17.74 -9.70
CA PHE A 18 -2.64 -18.48 -9.09
C PHE A 18 -1.44 -17.59 -8.73
N ILE A 19 -1.40 -16.33 -9.21
CA ILE A 19 -0.40 -15.33 -8.83
C ILE A 19 -1.10 -14.00 -8.61
N HIS A 20 -1.04 -13.50 -7.38
CA HIS A 20 -1.62 -12.22 -7.01
C HIS A 20 -0.63 -11.42 -6.14
N ASN A 21 -0.85 -10.11 -6.02
CA ASN A 21 -0.06 -9.30 -5.11
C ASN A 21 -0.55 -9.50 -3.67
N TYR A 22 0.36 -9.81 -2.75
CA TYR A 22 0.07 -10.05 -1.33
C TYR A 22 -0.73 -8.92 -0.68
N TYR A 23 -0.52 -7.68 -1.11
CA TYR A 23 -1.18 -6.51 -0.54
C TYR A 23 -2.64 -6.33 -0.98
N GLU A 24 -3.10 -7.00 -2.04
CA GLU A 24 -4.46 -6.79 -2.60
C GLU A 24 -5.55 -7.00 -1.55
N ARG A 25 -5.55 -8.18 -0.90
CA ARG A 25 -6.56 -8.50 0.12
C ARG A 25 -6.48 -7.57 1.33
N LEU A 26 -5.26 -7.23 1.76
CA LEU A 26 -5.05 -6.34 2.91
C LEU A 26 -5.57 -4.93 2.63
N VAL A 27 -5.30 -4.39 1.44
CA VAL A 27 -5.78 -3.07 1.01
C VAL A 27 -7.30 -3.05 0.92
N LEU A 28 -7.92 -4.05 0.28
CA LEU A 28 -9.37 -4.10 0.15
C LEU A 28 -10.07 -4.17 1.51
N GLN A 29 -9.53 -4.97 2.44
CA GLN A 29 -10.05 -5.07 3.79
C GLN A 29 -9.92 -3.73 4.54
N GLU A 30 -8.79 -3.05 4.42
CA GLU A 30 -8.55 -1.77 5.09
C GLU A 30 -9.42 -0.65 4.51
N ILE A 31 -9.59 -0.59 3.19
CA ILE A 31 -10.51 0.36 2.54
C ILE A 31 -11.94 0.13 3.02
N PHE A 32 -12.38 -1.13 3.09
CA PHE A 32 -13.70 -1.48 3.59
C PHE A 32 -13.89 -1.09 5.06
N ALA A 33 -12.84 -1.18 5.88
CA ALA A 33 -12.87 -0.76 7.28
C ALA A 33 -12.93 0.78 7.45
N GLN A 34 -12.22 1.53 6.60
CA GLN A 34 -12.11 2.99 6.70
C GLN A 34 -13.26 3.74 6.00
N SER A 35 -13.82 3.21 4.91
CA SER A 35 -14.79 3.94 4.06
C SER A 35 -16.22 3.40 4.16
N LYS A 36 -17.14 4.23 4.66
CA LYS A 36 -18.58 3.94 4.67
C LYS A 36 -19.17 3.86 3.26
N ARG A 37 -18.70 4.70 2.33
CA ARG A 37 -19.16 4.73 0.93
C ARG A 37 -18.95 3.39 0.23
N VAL A 38 -17.82 2.73 0.53
CA VAL A 38 -17.53 1.38 0.03
C VAL A 38 -18.45 0.33 0.67
N GLN A 39 -18.76 0.47 1.96
CA GLN A 39 -19.71 -0.40 2.68
C GLN A 39 -21.14 -0.26 2.13
N GLU A 40 -21.52 0.94 1.69
CA GLU A 40 -22.79 1.23 1.02
C GLU A 40 -22.86 0.69 -0.42
N GLY A 41 -21.73 0.21 -0.95
CA GLY A 41 -21.68 -0.53 -2.21
C GLY A 41 -20.97 0.18 -3.36
N ASP A 42 -20.35 1.35 -3.14
CA ASP A 42 -19.62 2.04 -4.21
C ASP A 42 -18.38 1.25 -4.64
N ARG A 43 -18.50 0.57 -5.79
CA ARG A 43 -17.44 -0.28 -6.37
C ARG A 43 -16.41 0.53 -7.14
N ASP A 44 -16.82 1.62 -7.77
CA ASP A 44 -15.93 2.47 -8.57
C ASP A 44 -14.97 3.22 -7.65
N PHE A 45 -15.49 3.77 -6.55
CA PHE A 45 -14.66 4.40 -5.52
C PHE A 45 -13.69 3.40 -4.87
N LEU A 46 -14.15 2.17 -4.60
CA LEU A 46 -13.28 1.10 -4.10
C LEU A 46 -12.14 0.80 -5.08
N ALA A 47 -12.43 0.67 -6.37
CA ALA A 47 -11.44 0.36 -7.39
C ALA A 47 -10.41 1.49 -7.51
N ASP A 48 -10.85 2.76 -7.56
CA ASP A 48 -9.96 3.92 -7.66
C ASP A 48 -9.01 4.01 -6.46
N VAL A 49 -9.55 3.88 -5.24
CA VAL A 49 -8.74 3.92 -4.01
C VAL A 49 -7.77 2.74 -3.96
N ALA A 50 -8.22 1.53 -4.31
CA ALA A 50 -7.37 0.35 -4.33
C ALA A 50 -6.22 0.49 -5.32
N CYS A 51 -6.48 0.97 -6.54
CA CYS A 51 -5.45 1.22 -7.55
C CYS A 51 -4.40 2.23 -7.06
N VAL A 52 -4.82 3.32 -6.42
CA VAL A 52 -3.90 4.33 -5.88
C VAL A 52 -3.08 3.76 -4.72
N ALA A 53 -3.71 3.04 -3.79
CA ALA A 53 -3.02 2.45 -2.64
C ALA A 53 -2.01 1.35 -3.04
N LEU A 54 -2.37 0.47 -3.98
CA LEU A 54 -1.48 -0.61 -4.43
C LEU A 54 -0.25 -0.09 -5.17
N ASN A 55 -0.41 0.94 -6.01
CA ASN A 55 0.71 1.57 -6.72
C ASN A 55 1.67 2.33 -5.80
N ARG A 56 1.26 2.57 -4.54
CA ARG A 56 2.06 3.23 -3.52
C ARG A 56 2.93 2.26 -2.71
N MET A 57 2.77 0.96 -2.91
CA MET A 57 3.53 -0.07 -2.21
C MET A 57 4.41 -0.86 -3.18
N PRO A 58 5.55 -1.39 -2.72
CA PRO A 58 6.36 -2.28 -3.57
C PRO A 58 5.53 -3.53 -3.92
N PRO A 59 5.36 -3.87 -5.20
CA PRO A 59 4.55 -5.02 -5.58
C PRO A 59 5.21 -6.32 -5.11
N ARG A 60 4.39 -7.24 -4.56
CA ARG A 60 4.87 -8.53 -4.04
C ARG A 60 3.98 -9.67 -4.51
N TYR A 61 4.33 -10.25 -5.65
CA TYR A 61 3.59 -11.35 -6.26
C TYR A 61 3.90 -12.70 -5.61
N ILE A 62 2.85 -13.43 -5.26
CA ILE A 62 2.92 -14.69 -4.53
C ILE A 62 1.89 -15.66 -5.08
N ARG A 63 2.10 -16.96 -4.83
CA ARG A 63 1.10 -17.98 -5.19
C ARG A 63 0.06 -18.17 -4.09
N HIS A 64 0.49 -18.24 -2.82
CA HIS A 64 -0.43 -18.40 -1.70
C HIS A 64 -0.03 -17.52 -0.51
N ASP A 65 -1.01 -16.87 0.12
CA ASP A 65 -0.81 -16.02 1.31
C ASP A 65 -0.18 -16.79 2.49
N VAL A 66 -0.49 -18.10 2.60
CA VAL A 66 0.00 -18.97 3.67
C VAL A 66 1.51 -19.16 3.59
N ASP A 67 2.07 -19.25 2.38
CA ASP A 67 3.51 -19.38 2.17
C ASP A 67 4.21 -18.13 2.68
N MET A 68 3.64 -16.96 2.38
CA MET A 68 4.20 -15.69 2.83
C MET A 68 4.13 -15.50 4.34
N THR A 69 2.96 -15.73 4.92
CA THR A 69 2.73 -15.48 6.35
C THR A 69 3.61 -16.38 7.21
N PHE A 70 3.93 -17.59 6.74
CA PHE A 70 4.83 -18.52 7.42
C PHE A 70 6.26 -17.99 7.57
N PHE A 71 6.77 -17.22 6.60
CA PHE A 71 8.14 -16.68 6.63
C PHE A 71 8.25 -15.29 7.26
N MET A 72 7.13 -14.63 7.60
CA MET A 72 7.11 -13.31 8.22
C MET A 72 7.18 -13.39 9.74
N SER A 73 7.94 -12.50 10.37
CA SER A 73 7.87 -12.31 11.81
C SER A 73 6.61 -11.51 12.20
N PRO A 74 6.12 -11.62 13.44
CA PRO A 74 5.01 -10.78 13.91
C PRO A 74 5.28 -9.28 13.73
N GLN A 75 6.54 -8.86 13.88
CA GLN A 75 6.96 -7.48 13.65
C GLN A 75 6.79 -7.06 12.19
N ASP A 76 7.20 -7.90 11.24
CA ASP A 76 7.04 -7.62 9.81
C ASP A 76 5.56 -7.47 9.42
N ILE A 77 4.69 -8.32 9.99
CA ILE A 77 3.25 -8.26 9.77
C ILE A 77 2.68 -6.93 10.27
N GLN A 78 3.09 -6.49 11.47
CA GLN A 78 2.68 -5.20 12.02
C GLN A 78 3.16 -4.03 11.16
N GLU A 79 4.42 -4.07 10.70
CA GLU A 79 4.96 -3.04 9.80
C GLU A 79 4.19 -2.97 8.48
N ILE A 80 3.86 -4.13 7.90
CA ILE A 80 3.03 -4.21 6.69
C ILE A 80 1.65 -3.61 6.93
N ASN A 81 0.98 -3.96 8.03
CA ASN A 81 -0.34 -3.42 8.35
C ASN A 81 -0.30 -1.89 8.50
N ASN A 82 0.72 -1.35 9.17
CA ASN A 82 0.91 0.09 9.30
C ASN A 82 1.13 0.75 7.93
N LYS A 83 1.95 0.16 7.06
CA LYS A 83 2.17 0.64 5.69
C LYS A 83 0.88 0.65 4.87
N VAL A 84 0.09 -0.43 4.96
CA VAL A 84 -1.21 -0.53 4.28
C VAL A 84 -2.18 0.54 4.79
N ASN A 85 -2.29 0.70 6.12
CA ASN A 85 -3.15 1.72 6.73
C ASN A 85 -2.80 3.12 6.23
N HIS A 86 -1.52 3.50 6.26
CA HIS A 86 -1.06 4.79 5.76
C HIS A 86 -1.33 4.97 4.25
N ALA A 87 -1.02 3.96 3.43
CA ALA A 87 -1.23 4.01 1.99
C ALA A 87 -2.72 4.16 1.63
N VAL A 88 -3.61 3.48 2.35
CA VAL A 88 -5.06 3.57 2.15
C VAL A 88 -5.60 4.93 2.58
N THR A 89 -5.18 5.45 3.74
CA THR A 89 -5.62 6.76 4.20
C THR A 89 -5.20 7.87 3.21
N ASP A 90 -3.96 7.83 2.71
CA ASP A 90 -3.49 8.73 1.67
C ASP A 90 -4.32 8.60 0.37
N ALA A 91 -4.61 7.38 -0.04
CA ALA A 91 -5.35 7.09 -1.27
C ALA A 91 -6.80 7.60 -1.20
N ILE A 92 -7.50 7.38 -0.06
CA ILE A 92 -8.85 7.89 0.16
C ILE A 92 -8.85 9.42 0.05
N ALA A 93 -7.96 10.09 0.78
CA ALA A 93 -7.87 11.55 0.75
C ALA A 93 -7.60 12.09 -0.66
N TYR A 94 -6.74 11.41 -1.42
CA TYR A 94 -6.44 11.78 -2.80
C TYR A 94 -7.64 11.61 -3.73
N VAL A 95 -8.32 10.46 -3.72
CA VAL A 95 -9.48 10.22 -4.59
C VAL A 95 -10.60 11.22 -4.27
N GLU A 96 -10.90 11.44 -2.99
CA GLU A 96 -11.90 12.42 -2.58
C GLU A 96 -11.53 13.85 -2.99
N SER A 97 -10.26 14.25 -2.88
CA SER A 97 -9.81 15.57 -3.32
C SER A 97 -9.91 15.74 -4.83
N ARG A 98 -9.62 14.68 -5.59
CA ARG A 98 -9.70 14.67 -7.05
C ARG A 98 -11.16 14.76 -7.52
N GLU A 99 -12.09 14.09 -6.85
CA GLU A 99 -13.53 14.22 -7.12
C GLU A 99 -14.03 15.65 -6.85
N ARG A 100 -13.45 16.37 -5.89
CA ARG A 100 -13.74 17.80 -5.62
C ARG A 100 -13.08 18.77 -6.62
N GLY A 101 -12.22 18.29 -7.51
CA GLY A 101 -11.48 19.11 -8.46
C GLY A 101 -10.26 19.83 -7.87
N GLU A 102 -9.71 19.33 -6.76
CA GLU A 102 -8.49 19.87 -6.16
C GLU A 102 -7.24 19.19 -6.77
N ASP A 103 -6.23 19.99 -7.14
CA ASP A 103 -4.93 19.48 -7.59
C ASP A 103 -4.05 19.09 -6.40
N VAL A 104 -4.39 18.00 -5.72
CA VAL A 104 -3.62 17.50 -4.58
C VAL A 104 -2.50 16.58 -5.06
N LYS A 105 -1.26 16.96 -4.76
CA LYS A 105 -0.10 16.10 -5.00
C LYS A 105 0.13 15.22 -3.78
N LEU A 106 -0.03 13.91 -3.96
CA LEU A 106 0.33 12.91 -2.96
C LEU A 106 1.81 13.06 -2.56
N PRO A 107 2.15 12.84 -1.28
CA PRO A 107 3.54 12.83 -0.84
C PRO A 107 4.31 11.70 -1.55
N VAL A 108 5.58 11.98 -1.84
CA VAL A 108 6.54 10.97 -2.35
C VAL A 108 6.74 9.92 -1.28
N LEU A 109 6.44 8.66 -1.61
CA LEU A 109 6.70 7.52 -0.75
C LEU A 109 8.11 6.98 -1.01
N GLU A 110 8.88 6.84 0.06
CA GLU A 110 10.13 6.09 0.05
C GLU A 110 9.79 4.59 0.01
N VAL A 111 9.88 3.98 -1.17
CA VAL A 111 9.66 2.55 -1.38
C VAL A 111 10.87 1.78 -0.85
N SER A 112 10.95 1.63 0.47
CA SER A 112 11.87 0.68 1.08
C SER A 112 11.33 -0.73 0.84
N LEU A 113 12.05 -1.52 0.04
CA LEU A 113 11.77 -2.94 -0.10
C LEU A 113 11.81 -3.55 1.31
N VAL A 114 10.70 -4.11 1.78
CA VAL A 114 10.67 -4.86 3.04
C VAL A 114 11.71 -5.97 2.90
N ALA A 115 12.80 -5.84 3.66
CA ALA A 115 13.89 -6.78 3.66
C ALA A 115 13.34 -8.14 4.12
N ASN A 116 13.32 -9.13 3.23
CA ASN A 116 13.12 -10.50 3.67
C ASN A 116 14.27 -10.89 4.61
N ARG A 117 14.07 -11.80 5.54
CA ARG A 117 15.10 -12.27 6.48
C ARG A 117 16.41 -12.75 5.80
N ALA A 118 16.34 -13.06 4.50
CA ALA A 118 17.48 -13.40 3.63
C ALA A 118 18.35 -12.18 3.21
N SER A 119 17.83 -10.96 3.26
CA SER A 119 18.61 -9.73 3.10
C SER A 119 19.03 -9.23 4.48
N LYS A 120 20.18 -9.70 4.96
CA LYS A 120 20.83 -9.15 6.15
C LYS A 120 21.25 -7.70 5.82
N PRO A 121 20.80 -6.68 6.55
CA PRO A 121 21.27 -5.33 6.32
C PRO A 121 22.70 -5.20 6.86
N ASP A 122 23.66 -4.89 6.00
CA ASP A 122 24.89 -4.25 6.45
C ASP A 122 24.50 -2.88 7.01
N LYS A 123 24.94 -2.60 8.25
CA LYS A 123 24.61 -1.39 9.01
C LYS A 123 24.93 -0.13 8.20
N ALA A 124 23.92 0.49 7.57
CA ALA A 124 24.01 1.84 7.06
C ALA A 124 23.31 2.80 8.04
N ALA A 125 24.06 3.82 8.47
CA ALA A 125 23.73 4.73 9.54
C ALA A 125 22.47 5.58 9.28
N VAL A 126 21.55 5.59 10.25
CA VAL A 126 20.46 6.56 10.35
C VAL A 126 21.08 7.93 10.66
N LYS A 127 20.81 8.93 9.82
CA LYS A 127 20.92 10.35 10.18
C LYS A 127 19.50 10.91 10.26
N ASP A 128 19.04 11.14 11.48
CA ASP A 128 17.79 11.85 11.76
C ASP A 128 17.85 13.27 11.18
N VAL A 129 16.89 13.62 10.33
CA VAL A 129 16.66 15.01 9.92
C VAL A 129 15.40 15.49 10.64
N ASP A 130 15.65 16.17 11.76
CA ASP A 130 14.68 16.86 12.59
C ASP A 130 14.23 18.16 11.89
N LEU A 131 12.97 18.25 11.48
CA LEU A 131 12.37 19.47 10.94
C LEU A 131 11.07 19.79 11.67
N ASN A 132 11.19 20.35 12.88
CA ASN A 132 10.12 21.15 13.44
C ASN A 132 10.66 22.31 14.31
N LYS A 133 10.80 23.51 13.71
CA LYS A 133 10.83 24.75 14.48
C LYS A 133 9.81 25.76 13.93
N LYS A 134 8.67 25.74 14.61
CA LYS A 134 7.65 26.79 14.71
C LYS A 134 8.22 28.20 14.53
N ASN A 135 7.55 29.02 13.72
CA ASN A 135 7.52 30.47 13.94
C ASN A 135 6.15 31.03 13.52
N THR A 136 5.21 30.99 14.46
CA THR A 136 3.99 31.80 14.47
C THR A 136 4.27 33.13 15.19
N LYS A 137 4.27 34.22 14.40
CA LYS A 137 3.84 35.61 14.66
C LYS A 137 3.80 36.15 16.11
N THR A 138 4.39 37.34 16.31
CA THR A 138 3.65 38.50 16.87
C THR A 138 4.19 39.85 16.37
N LYS A 139 3.31 40.65 15.75
CA LYS A 139 3.42 42.11 15.59
C LYS A 139 2.93 42.80 16.87
N ASN A 140 3.60 43.86 17.32
CA ASN A 140 3.03 45.11 17.90
C ASN A 140 4.17 45.94 18.52
N SER A 141 4.51 47.14 18.05
CA SER A 141 3.82 48.45 18.09
C SER A 141 4.13 49.28 19.34
N LYS A 142 4.58 50.52 19.08
CA LYS A 142 4.63 51.73 19.94
C LYS A 142 5.49 51.69 21.22
N LYS A 143 6.57 52.48 21.22
CA LYS A 143 6.63 53.77 21.95
C LYS A 143 7.73 54.64 21.39
#